data_AF-A0A7C7CNM1-F1
#
_entry.id   AF-A0A7C7CNM1-F1
#
_cell.length_a   1.000
_cell.length_b   1.000
_cell.length_c   1.000
_cell.angle_alpha   90.00
_cell.angle_beta   90.00
_cell.angle_gamma   90.00
#
_symmetry.space_group_name_H-M   'P 1'
#
loop_
_entity.id
_entity.type
_entity.pdbx_description
1 polymer ?
#
loop_
_entity_poly.entity_id
_entity_poly.type
_entity_poly.pdbx_seq_one_letter_code
_entity_poly.pdbx_strand_id
1 'polypeptide(L)'
;MDHQLGSLASISNASNDLNIKAELSDTTLNRLTTNQQFQQEFSGTFSLFSFGQSVVTLTGGKWNLENDIVTFSTKGLSNQSDGPINIKIHSGDSVILLCNKE
;
A
#
# COMPACT_ATOMS: atom_id res chain seq x y z
N MET A 1 -5.29 6.20 -19.24
CA MET A 1 -5.61 5.20 -18.18
C MET A 1 -4.51 4.15 -18.13
N ASP A 2 -4.26 3.52 -19.27
CA ASP A 2 -3.00 2.83 -19.62
C ASP A 2 -1.72 3.49 -19.06
N HIS A 3 -1.55 4.81 -19.18
CA HIS A 3 -0.39 5.50 -18.63
C HIS A 3 -0.29 5.41 -17.10
N GLN A 4 -1.40 5.51 -16.38
CA GLN A 4 -1.41 5.40 -14.93
C GLN A 4 -1.12 3.97 -14.47
N LEU A 5 -1.73 2.99 -15.14
CA LEU A 5 -1.46 1.57 -14.87
C LEU A 5 0.00 1.20 -15.19
N GLY A 6 0.54 1.70 -16.29
CA GLY A 6 1.95 1.51 -16.67
C GLY A 6 2.91 2.08 -15.63
N SER A 7 2.61 3.27 -15.09
CA SER A 7 3.40 3.87 -14.00
C SER A 7 3.32 3.04 -12.71
N LEU A 8 2.14 2.59 -12.32
CA LEU A 8 1.96 1.73 -11.13
C LEU A 8 2.70 0.40 -11.27
N ALA A 9 2.61 -0.23 -12.45
CA ALA A 9 3.34 -1.47 -12.74
C ALA A 9 4.86 -1.25 -12.72
N SER A 10 5.34 -0.14 -13.27
CA SER A 10 6.76 0.23 -13.26
C SER A 10 7.28 0.43 -11.83
N ILE A 11 6.50 1.10 -10.98
CA ILE A 11 6.82 1.27 -9.56
C ILE A 11 6.87 -0.10 -8.85
N SER A 12 5.86 -0.94 -9.05
CA SER A 12 5.80 -2.28 -8.44
C SER A 12 7.01 -3.14 -8.81
N ASN A 13 7.42 -3.12 -10.08
CA ASN A 13 8.52 -3.92 -10.63
C ASN A 13 9.92 -3.34 -10.39
N ALA A 14 10.03 -2.17 -9.75
CA ALA A 14 11.33 -1.58 -9.45
C ALA A 14 12.16 -2.48 -8.50
N SER A 15 13.48 -2.26 -8.46
CA SER A 15 14.34 -2.98 -7.50
C SER A 15 13.84 -2.81 -6.06
N ASN A 16 13.92 -3.85 -5.24
CA ASN A 16 13.53 -3.80 -3.82
C ASN A 16 14.46 -2.90 -2.98
N ASP A 17 15.64 -2.55 -3.49
CA ASP A 17 16.57 -1.64 -2.81
C ASP A 17 16.14 -0.17 -2.93
N LEU A 18 15.10 0.12 -3.72
CA LEU A 18 14.59 1.46 -3.94
C LEU A 18 13.36 1.73 -3.06
N ASN A 19 13.46 2.79 -2.25
CA ASN A 19 12.32 3.38 -1.58
C ASN A 19 11.62 4.34 -2.54
N ILE A 20 10.40 4.00 -2.95
CA ILE A 20 9.64 4.78 -3.93
C ILE A 20 8.40 5.38 -3.26
N LYS A 21 8.31 6.70 -3.36
CA LYS A 21 7.15 7.50 -2.95
C LYS A 21 6.82 8.47 -4.08
N ALA A 22 5.54 8.63 -4.40
CA ALA A 22 5.06 9.61 -5.37
C ALA A 22 3.96 10.49 -4.76
N GLU A 23 4.08 11.79 -4.95
CA GLU A 23 3.06 12.77 -4.56
C GLU A 23 2.21 13.09 -5.79
N LEU A 24 0.97 12.65 -5.78
CA LEU A 24 -0.04 12.99 -6.78
C LEU A 24 -0.87 14.17 -6.28
N SER A 25 -1.77 14.69 -7.12
CA SER A 25 -2.61 15.85 -6.80
C SER A 25 -3.45 15.66 -5.54
N ASP A 26 -4.07 14.49 -5.39
CA ASP A 26 -5.04 14.15 -4.34
C ASP A 26 -4.65 12.92 -3.52
N THR A 27 -3.49 12.33 -3.82
CA THR A 27 -3.09 11.04 -3.27
C THR A 27 -1.58 11.00 -3.07
N THR A 28 -1.12 10.35 -2.03
CA THR A 28 0.27 9.96 -1.87
C THR A 28 0.40 8.46 -2.09
N LEU A 29 1.30 8.07 -2.99
CA LEU A 29 1.64 6.68 -3.25
C LEU A 29 2.92 6.31 -2.50
N ASN A 30 2.88 5.20 -1.76
CA ASN A 30 4.07 4.57 -1.19
C ASN A 30 4.18 3.13 -1.73
N ARG A 31 5.38 2.74 -2.14
CA ARG A 31 5.71 1.34 -2.43
C ARG A 31 6.35 0.73 -1.19
N LEU A 32 5.79 -0.37 -0.71
CA LEU A 32 6.26 -1.11 0.45
C LEU A 32 6.79 -2.47 0.01
N THR A 33 8.01 -2.82 0.40
CA THR A 33 8.63 -4.10 0.06
C THR A 33 8.72 -5.03 1.27
N THR A 34 9.03 -6.30 1.03
CA THR A 34 9.21 -7.31 2.07
C THR A 34 10.23 -6.87 3.13
N ASN A 35 9.97 -7.25 4.39
CA ASN A 35 10.75 -6.88 5.57
C ASN A 35 10.71 -5.38 5.94
N GLN A 36 9.94 -4.56 5.22
CA GLN A 36 9.66 -3.20 5.66
C GLN A 36 8.51 -3.18 6.65
N GLN A 37 8.69 -2.38 7.70
CA GLN A 37 7.61 -1.92 8.56
C GLN A 37 7.37 -0.45 8.23
N PHE A 38 6.11 -0.14 7.92
CA PHE A 38 5.66 1.21 7.63
C PHE A 38 4.72 1.66 8.74
N GLN A 39 4.96 2.85 9.27
CA GLN A 39 4.09 3.49 10.25
C GLN A 39 3.88 4.94 9.83
N GLN A 40 2.63 5.39 9.84
CA GLN A 40 2.28 6.76 9.50
C GLN A 40 1.06 7.20 10.31
N GLU A 41 1.10 8.42 10.85
CA GLU A 41 -0.11 9.12 11.30
C GLU A 41 -0.98 9.49 10.09
N PHE A 42 -2.22 9.00 10.07
CA PHE A 42 -3.12 9.17 8.93
C PHE A 42 -4.58 9.30 9.37
N SER A 43 -5.25 10.36 8.93
CA SER A 43 -6.70 10.49 8.99
C SER A 43 -7.25 10.56 7.56
N GLY A 44 -8.27 9.77 7.26
CA GLY A 44 -8.89 9.72 5.93
C GLY A 44 -8.99 8.32 5.33
N THR A 45 -9.07 8.26 4.00
CA THR A 45 -9.23 7.02 3.23
C THR A 45 -7.94 6.60 2.55
N PHE A 46 -7.60 5.32 2.63
CA PHE A 46 -6.45 4.74 1.94
C PHE A 46 -6.80 3.41 1.29
N SER A 47 -5.95 2.96 0.38
CA SER A 47 -6.06 1.65 -0.26
C SER A 47 -4.71 0.97 -0.28
N LEU A 48 -4.67 -0.34 -0.01
CA LEU A 48 -3.51 -1.17 -0.24
C LEU A 48 -3.82 -2.33 -1.18
N PHE A 49 -2.90 -2.63 -2.08
CA PHE A 49 -2.99 -3.79 -2.97
C PHE A 49 -1.60 -4.22 -3.46
N SER A 50 -1.52 -5.42 -4.02
CA SER A 50 -0.33 -5.93 -4.70
C SER A 50 -0.70 -6.31 -6.13
N PHE A 51 0.20 -6.14 -7.12
CA PHE A 51 -0.07 -6.63 -8.48
C PHE A 51 0.03 -8.15 -8.59
N GLY A 52 0.86 -8.77 -7.75
CA GLY A 52 0.91 -10.22 -7.59
C GLY A 52 0.32 -10.61 -6.25
N GLN A 53 1.12 -11.26 -5.39
CA GLN A 53 0.66 -11.74 -4.08
C GLN A 53 1.62 -11.31 -2.97
N SER A 54 1.07 -10.74 -1.90
CA SER A 54 1.84 -10.34 -0.72
C SER A 54 1.11 -10.74 0.57
N VAL A 55 1.86 -11.17 1.59
CA VAL A 55 1.33 -11.45 2.93
C VAL A 55 1.54 -10.22 3.81
N VAL A 56 0.44 -9.67 4.33
CA VAL A 56 0.42 -8.34 4.96
C VAL A 56 -0.26 -8.40 6.33
N THR A 57 0.31 -7.68 7.30
CA THR A 57 -0.42 -7.25 8.49
C THR A 57 -0.67 -5.75 8.41
N LEU A 58 -1.92 -5.33 8.62
CA LEU A 58 -2.34 -3.95 8.74
C LEU A 58 -3.05 -3.77 10.08
N THR A 59 -2.60 -2.81 10.89
CA THR A 59 -3.32 -2.34 12.08
C THR A 59 -3.57 -0.84 12.01
N GLY A 60 -4.59 -0.37 12.74
CA GLY A 60 -5.01 1.04 12.77
C GLY A 60 -6.02 1.41 11.68
N GLY A 61 -6.26 0.53 10.71
CA GLY A 61 -7.35 0.68 9.76
C GLY A 61 -8.69 0.26 10.36
N LYS A 62 -9.78 0.77 9.78
CA LYS A 62 -11.15 0.32 10.04
C LYS A 62 -11.33 -1.17 9.73
N TRP A 63 -10.62 -1.65 8.71
CA TRP A 63 -10.51 -3.07 8.39
C TRP A 63 -9.05 -3.51 8.52
N ASN A 64 -8.69 -4.08 9.66
CA ASN A 64 -7.36 -4.64 9.88
C ASN A 64 -7.14 -5.91 9.05
N LEU A 65 -5.87 -6.22 8.79
CA LEU A 65 -5.42 -7.44 8.11
C LEU A 65 -4.45 -8.17 9.03
N GLU A 66 -4.61 -9.49 9.19
CA GLU A 66 -3.79 -10.30 10.09
C GLU A 66 -3.13 -11.44 9.31
N ASN A 67 -1.90 -11.22 8.84
CA ASN A 67 -1.17 -12.14 7.96
C ASN A 67 -1.99 -12.54 6.72
N ASP A 68 -2.79 -11.61 6.22
CA ASP A 68 -3.67 -11.85 5.09
C ASP A 68 -2.91 -11.76 3.78
N ILE A 69 -3.35 -12.58 2.83
CA ILE A 69 -2.93 -12.45 1.44
C ILE A 69 -3.67 -11.27 0.80
N VAL A 70 -2.89 -10.34 0.25
CA VAL A 70 -3.33 -9.22 -0.57
C VAL A 70 -2.85 -9.44 -1.99
N THR A 71 -3.78 -9.31 -2.93
CA THR A 71 -3.54 -9.35 -4.38
C THR A 71 -4.20 -8.13 -5.03
N PHE A 72 -4.27 -8.08 -6.36
CA PHE A 72 -5.04 -7.07 -7.08
C PHE A 72 -6.53 -7.37 -6.94
N SER A 73 -7.06 -7.05 -5.75
CA SER A 73 -8.41 -7.37 -5.30
C SER A 73 -8.96 -6.24 -4.45
N THR A 74 -10.19 -6.38 -3.98
CA THR A 74 -10.83 -5.41 -3.08
C THR A 74 -10.36 -5.51 -1.63
N LYS A 75 -9.58 -6.55 -1.28
CA LYS A 75 -9.12 -6.83 0.08
C LYS A 75 -8.02 -5.83 0.49
N GLY A 76 -8.44 -4.66 0.96
CA GLY A 76 -7.56 -3.55 1.33
C GLY A 76 -7.87 -2.23 0.64
N LEU A 77 -8.83 -2.21 -0.29
CA LEU A 77 -9.27 -0.98 -0.96
C LEU A 77 -10.25 -0.19 -0.09
N SER A 78 -10.18 1.13 -0.18
CA SER A 78 -11.08 2.07 0.51
C SER A 78 -11.16 1.87 2.02
N ASN A 79 -10.02 1.55 2.65
CA ASN A 79 -9.87 1.48 4.09
C ASN A 79 -9.88 2.90 4.70
N GLN A 80 -10.13 3.00 5.99
CA GLN A 80 -10.22 4.28 6.71
C GLN A 80 -9.38 4.23 7.97
N SER A 81 -8.76 5.35 8.33
CA SER A 81 -8.12 5.54 9.62
C SER A 81 -8.42 6.94 10.15
N ASP A 82 -8.31 7.10 11.45
CA ASP A 82 -8.30 8.39 12.14
C ASP A 82 -7.21 8.33 13.23
N GLY A 83 -5.98 8.00 12.81
CA GLY A 83 -4.86 7.68 13.69
C GLY A 83 -3.76 6.86 13.01
N PRO A 84 -2.78 6.34 13.78
CA PRO A 84 -1.62 5.68 13.22
C PRO A 84 -1.99 4.37 12.52
N ILE A 85 -1.60 4.24 11.25
CA ILE A 85 -1.61 2.97 10.53
C ILE A 85 -0.24 2.30 10.64
N ASN A 86 -0.23 0.99 10.83
CA ASN A 86 0.99 0.18 10.81
C ASN A 86 0.83 -0.94 9.79
N ILE A 87 1.78 -1.05 8.87
CA ILE A 87 1.79 -2.05 7.81
C ILE A 87 3.10 -2.82 7.87
N LYS A 88 3.01 -4.15 7.85
CA LYS A 88 4.16 -5.05 7.75
C LYS A 88 3.98 -5.98 6.57
N ILE A 89 4.98 -6.03 5.69
CA ILE A 89 5.03 -6.94 4.56
C ILE A 89 5.90 -8.14 4.94
N HIS A 90 5.28 -9.30 5.13
CA HIS A 90 5.97 -10.51 5.60
C HIS A 90 6.64 -11.27 4.46
N SER A 91 5.99 -11.36 3.30
CA SER A 91 6.50 -12.06 2.12
C SER A 91 5.75 -11.67 0.85
N GLY A 92 6.31 -12.03 -0.30
CA GLY A 92 5.71 -11.83 -1.62
C GLY A 92 6.18 -10.57 -2.33
N ASP A 93 5.32 -10.06 -3.21
CA ASP A 93 5.59 -8.90 -4.05
C ASP A 93 5.49 -7.58 -3.27
N SER A 94 5.89 -6.46 -3.89
CA SER A 94 5.69 -5.15 -3.29
C SER A 94 4.21 -4.77 -3.21
N VAL A 95 3.85 -4.08 -2.14
CA VAL A 95 2.51 -3.52 -1.93
C VAL A 95 2.51 -2.04 -2.30
N ILE A 96 1.47 -1.62 -3.01
CA ILE A 96 1.17 -0.23 -3.29
C ILE A 96 0.18 0.25 -2.23
N LEU A 97 0.56 1.30 -1.50
CA LEU A 97 -0.28 2.05 -0.58
C LEU A 97 -0.63 3.39 -1.22
N LEU A 98 -1.92 3.67 -1.37
CA LEU A 98 -2.46 4.95 -1.81
C LEU A 98 -3.19 5.60 -0.63
N CYS A 99 -2.73 6.76 -0.18
CA CYS A 99 -3.37 7.54 0.87
C CYS A 99 -3.97 8.79 0.26
N ASN A 100 -5.29 8.98 0.35
CA ASN A 100 -5.94 10.19 -0.15
C ASN A 100 -5.55 11.38 0.73
N LYS A 101 -5.29 12.52 0.10
CA LYS A 101 -5.11 13.81 0.74
C LYS A 101 -6.48 14.36 1.09
N GLU A 102 -6.58 14.97 2.27
CA GLU A 102 -7.75 15.79 2.65
C GLU A 102 -7.77 17.12 1.90
#